data_AF-A0A1X2IVV7-F1
#
_entry.id   AF-A0A1X2IVV7-F1
#
_cell.length_a   1.000
_cell.length_b   1.000
_cell.length_c   1.000
_cell.angle_alpha   90.00
_cell.angle_beta   90.00
_cell.angle_gamma   90.00
#
_symmetry.space_group_name_H-M   'P 1'
#
loop_
_entity.id
_entity.type
_entity.pdbx_description
1 polymer ?
#
loop_
_entity_poly.entity_id
_entity_poly.type
_entity_poly.pdbx_seq_one_letter_code
_entity_poly.pdbx_strand_id
1 'polypeptide(L)'
;MKQEQGDDGDIVLSKKVFAIEKNEAELVNGIPVSGEDYLLLVRQQAESCTQTTIAPPPAKILQLDLPLEYQFTKDAPSNIDLLPDPAWQTLFDSCFKRFRKERQDMKHVASSTPLATKNHQQLHIFCTTCSMDDSTLLETIAPLPQTMILKLLKLNKEWLQLLAQKMSSNDQPKDKSYNFENLWKCHTTWLFSLLVYVDPVITSLDISILRDVCRACIVIRNSLQANSDQVIQLNIIITIISHCFGQSDLK
;
A
#
# COMPACT_ATOMS: atom_id res chain seq x y z
N MET A 1 -18.42 12.88 -49.25
CA MET A 1 -17.65 12.23 -48.18
C MET A 1 -16.78 13.29 -47.54
N LYS A 2 -17.19 13.81 -46.38
CA LYS A 2 -16.36 14.70 -45.57
C LYS A 2 -15.35 13.80 -44.85
N GLN A 3 -14.07 14.03 -45.07
CA GLN A 3 -13.02 13.47 -44.22
C GLN A 3 -12.94 14.35 -42.98
N GLU A 4 -13.30 13.76 -41.84
CA GLU A 4 -12.91 14.25 -40.52
C GLU A 4 -11.42 13.93 -40.33
N GLN A 5 -10.59 14.95 -40.19
CA GLN A 5 -9.22 14.79 -39.70
C GLN A 5 -9.24 15.03 -38.20
N GLY A 6 -8.72 14.03 -37.47
CA GLY A 6 -8.64 13.98 -36.03
C GLY A 6 -7.79 15.10 -35.46
N ASP A 7 -8.36 15.75 -34.45
CA ASP A 7 -7.71 16.71 -33.56
C ASP A 7 -6.85 15.92 -32.58
N ASP A 8 -5.59 15.69 -32.94
CA ASP A 8 -4.58 15.14 -32.05
C ASP A 8 -4.17 16.28 -31.10
N GLY A 9 -4.65 16.18 -29.86
CA GLY A 9 -4.49 17.17 -28.81
C GLY A 9 -3.04 17.29 -28.36
N ASP A 10 -2.24 17.99 -29.15
CA ASP A 10 -0.94 18.48 -28.72
C ASP A 10 -1.14 19.35 -27.48
N ILE A 11 -0.63 18.86 -26.35
CA ILE A 11 -0.55 19.58 -25.09
C ILE A 11 0.27 20.85 -25.36
N VAL A 12 -0.42 21.98 -25.51
CA VAL A 12 0.16 23.29 -25.81
C VAL A 12 0.97 23.78 -24.61
N LEU A 13 2.20 23.28 -24.47
CA LEU A 13 3.08 23.56 -23.33
C LEU A 13 3.63 24.99 -23.28
N SER A 14 3.34 25.83 -24.28
CA SER A 14 3.43 27.29 -24.17
C SER A 14 2.72 27.94 -25.35
N LYS A 15 1.48 28.38 -25.13
CA LYS A 15 0.73 29.15 -26.15
C LYS A 15 1.33 30.55 -26.22
N LYS A 16 1.73 31.01 -27.41
CA LYS A 16 2.09 32.41 -27.63
C LYS A 16 0.88 33.29 -27.31
N VAL A 17 0.97 34.10 -26.26
CA VAL A 17 -0.12 34.98 -25.79
C VAL A 17 -0.15 36.30 -26.57
N PHE A 18 1.00 36.77 -27.03
CA PHE A 18 1.13 38.02 -27.77
C PHE A 18 1.48 37.76 -29.24
N ALA A 19 0.62 38.25 -30.13
CA ALA A 19 0.96 38.42 -31.53
C ALA A 19 1.96 39.58 -31.64
N ILE A 20 2.99 39.37 -32.44
CA ILE A 20 3.97 40.40 -32.78
C ILE A 20 3.90 40.50 -34.30
N GLU A 21 3.57 41.68 -34.80
CA GLU A 21 3.35 41.96 -36.22
C GLU A 21 4.60 42.57 -36.86
N LYS A 22 5.42 43.24 -36.06
CA LYS A 22 6.71 43.79 -36.49
C LYS A 22 7.77 42.70 -36.69
N ASN A 23 8.67 42.91 -37.65
CA ASN A 23 9.80 42.01 -37.93
C ASN A 23 11.13 42.50 -37.30
N GLU A 24 11.26 43.80 -37.05
CA GLU A 24 12.46 44.42 -36.46
C GLU A 24 12.08 45.37 -35.33
N ALA A 25 12.90 45.38 -34.27
CA ALA A 25 12.68 46.20 -33.08
C ALA A 25 13.29 47.59 -33.26
N GLU A 26 12.50 48.63 -33.02
CA GLU A 26 13.00 50.02 -33.00
C GLU A 26 13.65 50.33 -31.64
N LEU A 27 14.90 50.79 -31.67
CA LEU A 27 15.71 51.07 -30.49
C LEU A 27 16.16 52.53 -30.48
N VAL A 28 15.89 53.26 -29.39
CA VAL A 28 16.43 54.60 -29.15
C VAL A 28 17.43 54.51 -28.01
N ASN A 29 18.69 54.85 -28.28
CA ASN A 29 19.81 54.69 -27.33
C ASN A 29 19.96 53.26 -26.79
N GLY A 30 19.63 52.25 -27.62
CA GLY A 30 19.66 50.83 -27.21
C GLY A 30 18.48 50.38 -26.35
N ILE A 31 17.48 51.24 -26.14
CA ILE A 31 16.28 50.94 -25.37
C ILE A 31 15.10 50.75 -26.34
N PRO A 32 14.32 49.66 -26.23
CA PRO A 32 13.11 49.46 -27.02
C PRO A 32 12.11 50.60 -26.80
N VAL A 33 11.61 51.16 -27.90
CA VAL A 33 10.68 52.30 -27.86
C VAL A 33 9.27 51.87 -27.46
N SER A 34 8.91 50.61 -27.71
CA SER A 34 7.61 50.03 -27.36
C SER A 34 7.71 48.64 -26.72
N GLY A 35 6.60 48.19 -26.13
CA GLY A 35 6.48 46.84 -25.57
C GLY A 35 6.58 45.73 -26.64
N GLU A 36 6.15 46.00 -27.88
CA GLU A 36 6.30 45.05 -28.99
C GLU A 36 7.76 44.90 -29.40
N ASP A 37 8.50 46.03 -29.51
CA ASP A 37 9.93 46.05 -29.83
C ASP A 37 10.73 45.32 -28.73
N TYR A 38 10.31 45.46 -27.47
CA TYR A 38 10.89 44.72 -26.35
C TYR A 38 10.67 43.21 -26.49
N LEU A 39 9.45 42.76 -26.81
CA LEU A 39 9.15 41.34 -26.97
C LEU A 39 9.90 40.72 -28.16
N LEU A 40 10.09 41.46 -29.25
CA LEU A 40 10.94 41.03 -30.37
C LEU A 40 12.39 40.82 -29.94
N LEU A 41 12.96 41.81 -29.25
CA LEU A 41 14.33 41.74 -28.75
C LEU A 41 14.52 40.53 -27.83
N VAL A 42 13.56 40.30 -26.92
CA VAL A 42 13.58 39.14 -26.01
C VAL A 42 13.45 37.82 -26.76
N ARG A 43 12.63 37.73 -27.82
CA ARG A 43 12.54 36.50 -28.65
C ARG A 43 13.84 36.20 -29.37
N GLN A 44 14.44 37.21 -30.00
CA GLN A 44 15.74 37.07 -30.68
C GLN A 44 16.85 36.69 -29.69
N GLN A 45 16.86 37.29 -28.51
CA GLN A 45 17.79 36.92 -27.44
C GLN A 45 17.56 35.49 -26.94
N ALA A 46 16.31 35.08 -26.73
CA ALA A 46 15.98 33.71 -26.33
C ALA A 46 16.37 32.68 -27.40
N GLU A 47 16.20 32.99 -28.69
CA GLU A 47 16.65 32.14 -29.81
C GLU A 47 18.17 31.96 -29.84
N SER A 48 18.93 32.98 -29.40
CA SER A 48 20.38 32.87 -29.24
C SER A 48 20.82 32.13 -27.99
N CYS A 49 19.90 31.83 -27.07
CA CYS A 49 20.18 31.03 -25.87
C CYS A 49 19.94 29.54 -26.12
N THR A 50 20.70 28.69 -25.43
CA THR A 50 20.49 27.24 -25.48
C THR A 50 19.20 26.85 -24.75
N GLN A 51 18.34 26.11 -25.44
CA GLN A 51 17.01 25.68 -24.93
C GLN A 51 17.09 24.91 -23.61
N THR A 52 18.18 24.18 -23.38
CA THR A 52 18.43 23.47 -22.14
C THR A 52 19.90 23.56 -21.81
N THR A 53 20.20 23.96 -20.59
CA THR A 53 21.57 24.06 -20.08
C THR A 53 21.64 23.27 -18.79
N ILE A 54 22.59 22.33 -18.72
CA ILE A 54 22.84 21.55 -17.50
C ILE A 54 23.96 22.25 -16.75
N ALA A 55 23.67 22.74 -15.55
CA ALA A 55 24.70 23.31 -14.70
C ALA A 55 25.69 22.23 -14.23
N PRO A 56 27.00 22.51 -14.19
CA PRO A 56 27.97 21.58 -13.64
C PRO A 56 27.66 21.29 -12.16
N PRO A 57 27.86 20.05 -11.69
CA PRO A 57 27.58 19.69 -10.31
C PRO A 57 28.46 20.52 -9.35
N PRO A 58 27.94 20.92 -8.18
CA PRO A 58 28.69 21.69 -7.21
C PRO A 58 29.89 20.89 -6.69
N ALA A 59 31.00 21.56 -6.38
CA ALA A 59 32.24 20.93 -5.92
C ALA A 59 32.08 20.10 -4.63
N LYS A 60 31.03 20.36 -3.85
CA LYS A 60 30.65 19.58 -2.67
C LYS A 60 29.14 19.32 -2.73
N ILE A 61 28.77 18.07 -2.98
CA ILE A 61 27.38 17.62 -2.90
C ILE A 61 27.10 17.27 -1.43
N LEU A 62 26.22 18.02 -0.79
CA LEU A 62 25.69 17.65 0.53
C LEU A 62 24.67 16.54 0.32
N GLN A 63 25.02 15.30 0.67
CA GLN A 63 24.04 14.24 0.83
C GLN A 63 23.21 14.56 2.07
N LEU A 64 22.06 15.18 1.85
CA LEU A 64 21.03 15.32 2.86
C LEU A 64 20.21 14.04 2.85
N ASP A 65 20.20 13.32 3.97
CA ASP A 65 19.21 12.27 4.17
C ASP A 65 17.83 12.92 4.17
N LEU A 66 16.90 12.33 3.42
CA LEU A 66 15.51 12.77 3.50
C LEU A 66 15.01 12.59 4.95
N PRO A 67 14.10 13.45 5.44
CA PRO A 67 13.43 13.19 6.72
C PRO A 67 12.80 11.80 6.73
N LEU A 68 12.74 11.15 7.89
CA LEU A 68 12.24 9.77 8.05
C LEU A 68 10.88 9.53 7.40
N GLU A 69 10.01 10.55 7.36
CA GLU A 69 8.68 10.53 6.75
C GLU A 69 8.71 10.34 5.22
N TYR A 70 9.81 10.73 4.58
CA TYR A 70 10.05 10.61 3.14
C TYR A 70 11.09 9.54 2.80
N GLN A 71 11.63 8.86 3.80
CA GLN A 71 12.46 7.70 3.57
C GLN A 71 11.57 6.51 3.25
N PHE A 72 11.78 5.88 2.10
CA PHE A 72 11.23 4.57 1.85
C PHE A 72 11.77 3.62 2.94
N THR A 73 10.88 3.08 3.76
CA THR A 73 11.24 2.03 4.71
C THR A 73 11.84 0.89 3.91
N LYS A 74 13.16 0.66 4.06
CA LYS A 74 13.76 -0.57 3.56
C LYS A 74 13.03 -1.71 4.26
N ASP A 75 12.37 -2.56 3.48
CA ASP A 75 11.62 -3.67 4.03
C ASP A 75 12.57 -4.53 4.89
N ALA A 76 12.06 -5.00 6.03
CA ALA A 76 12.87 -5.74 6.99
C ALA A 76 13.50 -6.95 6.29
N PRO A 77 14.82 -7.20 6.44
CA PRO A 77 15.47 -8.30 5.75
C PRO A 77 14.85 -9.61 6.20
N SER A 78 14.32 -10.38 5.25
CA SER A 78 13.71 -11.67 5.55
C SER A 78 14.77 -12.71 5.83
N ASN A 79 14.60 -13.45 6.92
CA ASN A 79 15.44 -14.60 7.20
C ASN A 79 15.09 -15.72 6.20
N ILE A 80 16.06 -16.11 5.37
CA ILE A 80 15.89 -17.06 4.27
C ILE A 80 15.38 -18.41 4.79
N ASP A 81 15.81 -18.81 5.99
CA ASP A 81 15.45 -20.09 6.60
C ASP A 81 13.97 -20.16 7.04
N LEU A 82 13.28 -19.01 7.10
CA LEU A 82 11.88 -18.89 7.49
C LEU A 82 10.94 -18.76 6.29
N LEU A 83 11.48 -18.69 5.07
CA LEU A 83 10.67 -18.52 3.86
C LEU A 83 9.99 -19.84 3.47
N PRO A 84 8.72 -19.82 3.03
CA PRO A 84 8.08 -21.02 2.53
C PRO A 84 8.64 -21.38 1.16
N ASP A 85 8.62 -22.67 0.85
CA ASP A 85 9.05 -23.20 -0.45
C ASP A 85 8.31 -22.50 -1.63
N PRO A 86 9.00 -22.10 -2.71
CA PRO A 86 8.36 -21.43 -3.84
C PRO A 86 7.26 -22.26 -4.50
N ALA A 87 7.40 -23.59 -4.59
CA ALA A 87 6.36 -24.43 -5.19
C ALA A 87 5.11 -24.47 -4.30
N TRP A 88 5.29 -24.50 -2.97
CA TRP A 88 4.19 -24.33 -2.03
C TRP A 88 3.49 -22.97 -2.20
N GLN A 89 4.23 -21.87 -2.36
CA GLN A 89 3.63 -20.54 -2.55
C GLN A 89 2.74 -20.47 -3.80
N THR A 90 3.19 -21.06 -4.92
CA THR A 90 2.41 -21.11 -6.17
C THR A 90 1.16 -21.97 -6.03
N LEU A 91 1.28 -23.15 -5.40
CA LEU A 91 0.13 -24.02 -5.13
C LEU A 91 -0.89 -23.30 -4.25
N PHE A 92 -0.43 -22.70 -3.15
CA PHE A 92 -1.26 -21.98 -2.21
C PHE A 92 -1.97 -20.79 -2.86
N ASP A 93 -1.26 -19.97 -3.66
CA ASP A 93 -1.84 -18.83 -4.39
C ASP A 93 -3.01 -19.26 -5.28
N SER A 94 -2.85 -20.37 -6.03
CA SER A 94 -3.92 -20.90 -6.88
C SER A 94 -5.14 -21.37 -6.08
N CYS A 95 -4.91 -22.07 -4.96
CA CYS A 95 -5.96 -22.54 -4.06
C CYS A 95 -6.70 -21.37 -3.40
N PHE A 96 -5.96 -20.38 -2.91
CA PHE A 96 -6.54 -19.20 -2.25
C PHE A 96 -7.34 -18.35 -3.22
N LYS A 97 -6.83 -18.10 -4.44
CA LYS A 97 -7.58 -17.35 -5.47
C LYS A 97 -8.90 -18.02 -5.82
N ARG A 98 -8.90 -19.36 -5.96
CA ARG A 98 -10.13 -20.14 -6.18
C ARG A 98 -11.10 -20.01 -5.02
N PHE A 99 -10.62 -20.23 -3.79
CA PHE A 99 -11.43 -20.12 -2.58
C PHE A 99 -12.02 -18.72 -2.39
N ARG A 100 -11.20 -17.69 -2.61
CA ARG A 100 -11.61 -16.29 -2.54
C ARG A 100 -12.71 -15.97 -3.53
N LYS A 101 -12.57 -16.40 -4.79
CA LYS A 101 -13.59 -16.21 -5.83
C LYS A 101 -14.92 -16.84 -5.40
N GLU A 102 -14.89 -18.09 -4.97
CA GLU A 102 -16.08 -18.80 -4.49
C GLU A 102 -16.78 -18.05 -3.35
N ARG A 103 -16.02 -17.59 -2.35
CA ARG A 103 -16.58 -16.87 -1.19
C ARG A 103 -17.08 -15.48 -1.53
N GLN A 104 -16.45 -14.78 -2.47
CA GLN A 104 -16.88 -13.46 -2.93
C GLN A 104 -18.16 -13.56 -3.77
N ASP A 105 -18.28 -14.58 -4.62
CA ASP A 105 -19.49 -14.82 -5.42
C ASP A 105 -20.71 -15.10 -4.51
N MET A 106 -20.51 -15.78 -3.38
CA MET A 106 -21.55 -16.05 -2.39
C MET A 106 -21.95 -14.82 -1.53
N LYS A 107 -21.16 -13.73 -1.56
CA LYS A 107 -21.36 -12.55 -0.70
C LYS A 107 -22.72 -11.86 -0.93
N HIS A 108 -23.25 -11.92 -2.15
CA HIS A 108 -24.49 -11.24 -2.54
C HIS A 108 -25.77 -11.78 -1.87
N VAL A 109 -25.69 -12.92 -1.17
CA VAL A 109 -26.84 -13.55 -0.51
C VAL A 109 -26.92 -13.19 0.99
N ALA A 110 -25.84 -12.66 1.58
CA ALA A 110 -25.77 -12.36 2.99
C ALA A 110 -26.45 -11.02 3.33
N SER A 111 -27.52 -11.06 4.13
CA SER A 111 -28.14 -9.85 4.66
C SER A 111 -27.25 -9.22 5.74
N SER A 112 -26.99 -7.92 5.61
CA SER A 112 -26.16 -7.21 6.58
C SER A 112 -26.84 -7.12 7.94
N THR A 113 -26.27 -7.79 8.93
CA THR A 113 -26.48 -7.39 10.32
C THR A 113 -25.50 -6.26 10.60
N PRO A 114 -25.96 -5.03 10.93
CA PRO A 114 -25.05 -3.94 11.22
C PRO A 114 -24.27 -4.29 12.48
N LEU A 115 -22.95 -4.50 12.36
CA LEU A 115 -22.06 -4.32 13.49
C LEU A 115 -22.13 -2.84 13.85
N ALA A 116 -23.07 -2.49 14.75
CA ALA A 116 -23.14 -1.20 15.40
C ALA A 116 -21.73 -0.81 15.87
N THR A 117 -21.44 0.49 15.88
CA THR A 117 -20.18 1.15 16.25
C THR A 117 -19.57 0.62 17.55
N LYS A 118 -18.94 -0.57 17.48
CA LYS A 118 -18.25 -1.20 18.61
C LYS A 118 -16.97 -0.42 18.90
N ASN A 119 -16.69 -0.19 20.18
CA ASN A 119 -15.42 0.36 20.62
C ASN A 119 -14.28 -0.67 20.42
N HIS A 120 -13.02 -0.23 20.56
CA HIS A 120 -11.84 -1.09 20.36
C HIS A 120 -11.90 -2.37 21.20
N GLN A 121 -12.30 -2.26 22.47
CA GLN A 121 -12.36 -3.39 23.41
C GLN A 121 -13.45 -4.39 23.03
N GLN A 122 -14.62 -3.93 22.59
CA GLN A 122 -15.72 -4.77 22.12
C GLN A 122 -15.35 -5.50 20.83
N LEU A 123 -14.57 -4.87 19.94
CA LEU A 123 -14.02 -5.52 18.76
C LEU A 123 -12.97 -6.58 19.14
N HIS A 124 -12.11 -6.29 20.11
CA HIS A 124 -11.16 -7.27 20.62
C HIS A 124 -11.89 -8.48 21.18
N ILE A 125 -12.83 -8.29 22.11
CA ILE A 125 -13.67 -9.35 22.66
C ILE A 125 -14.35 -10.12 21.52
N PHE A 126 -14.98 -9.43 20.56
CA PHE A 126 -15.61 -10.07 19.42
C PHE A 126 -14.66 -10.96 18.61
N CYS A 127 -13.40 -10.56 18.41
CA CYS A 127 -12.43 -11.38 17.69
C CYS A 127 -11.84 -12.53 18.54
N THR A 128 -11.89 -12.46 19.88
CA THR A 128 -11.15 -13.36 20.77
C THR A 128 -12.02 -14.28 21.62
N THR A 129 -13.25 -13.89 21.97
CA THR A 129 -14.19 -14.74 22.75
C THR A 129 -15.03 -15.65 21.86
N CYS A 130 -15.04 -15.36 20.58
CA CYS A 130 -15.72 -16.16 19.58
C CYS A 130 -14.81 -17.33 19.18
N SER A 131 -14.94 -18.46 19.89
CA SER A 131 -14.59 -19.78 19.33
C SER A 131 -15.59 -20.09 18.22
N MET A 132 -15.52 -19.31 17.14
CA MET A 132 -16.33 -19.49 15.95
C MET A 132 -15.68 -20.59 15.14
N ASP A 133 -16.45 -21.59 14.76
CA ASP A 133 -16.08 -22.55 13.73
C ASP A 133 -15.71 -21.76 12.47
N ASP A 134 -14.68 -22.17 11.72
CA ASP A 134 -14.15 -21.39 10.58
C ASP A 134 -15.26 -21.00 9.57
N SER A 135 -16.31 -21.83 9.41
CA SER A 135 -17.47 -21.51 8.55
C SER A 135 -18.29 -20.33 9.09
N THR A 136 -18.57 -20.32 10.40
CA THR A 136 -19.35 -19.26 11.05
C THR A 136 -18.60 -17.92 11.00
N LEU A 137 -17.27 -17.94 11.09
CA LEU A 137 -16.45 -16.74 10.95
C LEU A 137 -16.62 -16.10 9.56
N LEU A 138 -16.52 -16.89 8.49
CA LEU A 138 -16.67 -16.36 7.13
C LEU A 138 -18.07 -15.79 6.89
N GLU A 139 -19.11 -16.46 7.41
CA GLU A 139 -20.49 -15.97 7.36
C GLU A 139 -20.68 -14.65 8.11
N THR A 140 -19.97 -14.46 9.23
CA THR A 140 -20.03 -13.19 9.98
C THR A 140 -19.29 -12.04 9.27
N ILE A 141 -18.24 -12.33 8.50
CA ILE A 141 -17.43 -11.33 7.79
C ILE A 141 -18.07 -10.93 6.45
N ALA A 142 -18.70 -11.88 5.75
CA ALA A 142 -19.34 -11.65 4.45
C ALA A 142 -20.22 -10.38 4.38
N PRO A 143 -21.09 -10.08 5.36
CA PRO A 143 -21.93 -8.87 5.34
C PRO A 143 -21.21 -7.57 5.70
N LEU A 144 -19.94 -7.61 6.11
CA LEU A 144 -19.24 -6.42 6.60
C LEU A 144 -18.89 -5.44 5.46
N PRO A 145 -18.99 -4.12 5.73
CA PRO A 145 -18.50 -3.11 4.79
C PRO A 145 -16.97 -3.13 4.73
N GLN A 146 -16.40 -2.75 3.58
CA GLN A 146 -14.94 -2.73 3.37
C GLN A 146 -14.20 -1.88 4.42
N THR A 147 -14.79 -0.76 4.82
CA THR A 147 -14.24 0.11 5.88
C THR A 147 -14.06 -0.62 7.20
N MET A 148 -14.97 -1.54 7.54
CA MET A 148 -14.86 -2.36 8.76
C MET A 148 -13.84 -3.48 8.58
N ILE A 149 -13.78 -4.12 7.40
CA ILE A 149 -12.78 -5.17 7.09
C ILE A 149 -11.37 -4.59 7.25
N LEU A 150 -11.11 -3.42 6.65
CA LEU A 150 -9.83 -2.73 6.74
C LEU A 150 -9.51 -2.25 8.17
N LYS A 151 -10.52 -1.79 8.92
CA LYS A 151 -10.36 -1.44 10.34
C LYS A 151 -9.98 -2.68 11.15
N LEU A 152 -10.63 -3.82 10.93
CA LEU A 152 -10.32 -5.07 11.62
C LEU A 152 -8.95 -5.62 11.24
N LEU A 153 -8.48 -5.43 9.99
CA LEU A 153 -7.11 -5.77 9.59
C LEU A 153 -6.08 -4.97 10.40
N LYS A 154 -6.28 -3.64 10.53
CA LYS A 154 -5.42 -2.78 11.35
C LYS A 154 -5.37 -3.22 12.81
N LEU A 155 -6.54 -3.49 13.39
CA LEU A 155 -6.67 -3.88 14.80
C LEU A 155 -6.03 -5.25 15.06
N ASN A 156 -6.28 -6.25 14.21
CA ASN A 156 -5.66 -7.57 14.36
C ASN A 156 -4.14 -7.52 14.20
N LYS A 157 -3.61 -6.67 13.33
CA LYS A 157 -2.17 -6.40 13.25
C LYS A 157 -1.63 -5.85 14.57
N GLU A 158 -2.26 -4.83 15.14
CA GLU A 158 -1.82 -4.22 16.41
C GLU A 158 -1.85 -5.23 17.56
N TRP A 159 -2.92 -6.03 17.67
CA TRP A 159 -3.02 -7.06 18.69
C TRP A 159 -1.97 -8.16 18.52
N LEU A 160 -1.71 -8.59 17.28
CA LEU A 160 -0.67 -9.58 16.99
C LEU A 160 0.74 -9.07 17.36
N GLN A 161 1.03 -7.79 17.09
CA GLN A 161 2.30 -7.16 17.51
C GLN A 161 2.44 -7.13 19.03
N LEU A 162 1.38 -6.75 19.76
CA LEU A 162 1.40 -6.76 21.22
C LEU A 162 1.62 -8.17 21.80
N LEU A 163 1.06 -9.20 21.15
CA LEU A 163 1.26 -10.59 21.57
C LEU A 163 2.68 -11.06 21.31
N ALA A 164 3.24 -10.75 20.15
CA ALA A 164 4.64 -11.07 19.82
C ALA A 164 5.63 -10.43 20.81
N GLN A 165 5.40 -9.16 21.18
CA GLN A 165 6.20 -8.46 22.18
C GLN A 165 6.11 -9.13 23.55
N LYS A 166 4.90 -9.49 23.99
CA LYS A 166 4.70 -10.19 25.27
C LYS A 166 5.35 -11.58 25.31
N MET A 167 5.38 -12.29 24.19
CA MET A 167 6.05 -13.59 24.09
C MET A 167 7.58 -13.48 24.11
N SER A 168 8.13 -12.35 23.66
CA SER A 168 9.58 -12.09 23.66
C SER A 168 10.09 -11.60 25.01
N SER A 169 9.24 -10.94 25.81
CA SER A 169 9.58 -10.54 27.17
C SER A 169 9.62 -11.76 28.09
N ASN A 170 10.76 -11.99 28.75
CA ASN A 170 10.99 -13.09 29.71
C ASN A 170 10.10 -13.06 30.96
N ASP A 171 9.15 -12.12 31.06
CA ASP A 171 8.08 -12.13 32.05
C ASP A 171 7.06 -13.21 31.69
N GLN A 172 7.43 -14.46 31.92
CA GLN A 172 6.49 -15.59 31.92
C GLN A 172 5.44 -15.32 33.03
N PRO A 173 4.16 -15.06 32.67
CA PRO A 173 3.13 -15.01 33.68
C PRO A 173 2.99 -16.43 34.26
N LYS A 174 3.21 -16.56 35.58
CA LYS A 174 3.12 -17.83 36.32
C LYS A 174 1.71 -18.46 36.28
N ASP A 175 0.72 -17.76 35.74
CA ASP A 175 -0.62 -18.26 35.52
C ASP A 175 -0.76 -18.95 34.17
N LYS A 176 -0.86 -20.29 34.21
CA LYS A 176 -1.20 -21.19 33.08
C LYS A 176 -2.59 -20.94 32.46
N SER A 177 -3.27 -19.85 32.81
CA SER A 177 -4.66 -19.58 32.42
C SER A 177 -4.82 -18.68 31.19
N TYR A 178 -3.78 -17.97 30.75
CA TYR A 178 -3.83 -17.18 29.51
C TYR A 178 -3.34 -18.03 28.34
N ASN A 179 -4.27 -18.48 27.49
CA ASN A 179 -3.94 -19.26 26.30
C ASN A 179 -3.49 -18.33 25.16
N PHE A 180 -2.23 -17.87 25.24
CA PHE A 180 -1.59 -17.02 24.23
C PHE A 180 -1.61 -17.63 22.83
N GLU A 181 -1.44 -18.95 22.74
CA GLU A 181 -1.44 -19.69 21.49
C GLU A 181 -2.82 -19.66 20.81
N ASN A 182 -3.89 -19.88 21.58
CA ASN A 182 -5.25 -19.73 21.07
C ASN A 182 -5.51 -18.30 20.59
N LEU A 183 -5.08 -17.31 21.36
CA LEU A 183 -5.29 -15.91 21.01
C LEU A 183 -4.56 -15.53 19.72
N TRP A 184 -3.32 -15.98 19.58
CA TRP A 184 -2.54 -15.85 18.35
C TRP A 184 -3.28 -16.48 17.16
N LYS A 185 -3.73 -17.73 17.32
CA LYS A 185 -4.48 -18.45 16.29
C LYS A 185 -5.74 -17.67 15.89
N CYS A 186 -6.51 -17.15 16.86
CA CYS A 186 -7.67 -16.31 16.57
C CYS A 186 -7.29 -15.13 15.66
N HIS A 187 -6.28 -14.34 16.01
CA HIS A 187 -5.89 -13.17 15.22
C HIS A 187 -5.41 -13.55 13.81
N THR A 188 -4.64 -14.62 13.65
CA THR A 188 -4.19 -15.07 12.32
C THR A 188 -5.35 -15.61 11.46
N THR A 189 -6.30 -16.33 12.06
CA THR A 189 -7.52 -16.77 11.37
C THR A 189 -8.40 -15.58 10.96
N TRP A 190 -8.52 -14.57 11.81
CA TRP A 190 -9.19 -13.32 11.46
C TRP A 190 -8.49 -12.61 10.31
N LEU A 191 -7.17 -12.44 10.33
CA LEU A 191 -6.41 -11.84 9.23
C LEU A 191 -6.67 -12.59 7.92
N PHE A 192 -6.56 -13.92 7.93
CA PHE A 192 -6.86 -14.76 6.76
C PHE A 192 -8.28 -14.52 6.24
N SER A 193 -9.27 -14.61 7.13
CA SER A 193 -10.69 -14.51 6.77
C SER A 193 -11.06 -13.11 6.27
N LEU A 194 -10.46 -12.07 6.84
CA LEU A 194 -10.62 -10.69 6.36
C LEU A 194 -10.04 -10.53 4.96
N LEU A 195 -8.84 -11.07 4.69
CA LEU A 195 -8.19 -11.01 3.38
C LEU A 195 -8.99 -11.70 2.27
N VAL A 196 -9.78 -12.73 2.60
CA VAL A 196 -10.72 -13.35 1.65
C VAL A 196 -11.77 -12.32 1.16
N TYR A 197 -12.27 -11.47 2.05
CA TYR A 197 -13.34 -10.52 1.74
C TYR A 197 -12.88 -9.10 1.39
N VAL A 198 -11.57 -8.82 1.45
CA VAL A 198 -11.01 -7.58 0.88
C VAL A 198 -11.39 -7.51 -0.60
N ASP A 199 -11.78 -6.32 -1.06
CA ASP A 199 -12.18 -6.10 -2.45
C ASP A 199 -11.01 -6.39 -3.42
N PRO A 200 -11.23 -6.95 -4.62
CA PRO A 200 -10.21 -6.96 -5.66
C PRO A 200 -9.86 -5.55 -6.18
N VAL A 201 -10.79 -4.59 -6.14
CA VAL A 201 -10.54 -3.20 -6.54
C VAL A 201 -10.10 -2.41 -5.31
N ILE A 202 -8.79 -2.25 -5.17
CA ILE A 202 -8.16 -1.73 -3.95
C ILE A 202 -7.63 -0.32 -4.21
N THR A 203 -7.93 0.62 -3.31
CA THR A 203 -7.37 1.97 -3.40
C THR A 203 -5.92 2.00 -2.91
N SER A 204 -5.18 3.06 -3.24
CA SER A 204 -3.80 3.23 -2.75
C SER A 204 -3.71 3.23 -1.21
N LEU A 205 -4.73 3.77 -0.53
CA LEU A 205 -4.83 3.75 0.93
C LEU A 205 -4.96 2.33 1.46
N ASP A 206 -5.80 1.51 0.83
CA ASP A 206 -6.07 0.14 1.24
C ASP A 206 -4.84 -0.75 1.02
N ILE A 207 -4.11 -0.55 -0.09
CA ILE A 207 -2.81 -1.20 -0.32
C ILE A 207 -1.83 -0.83 0.80
N SER A 208 -1.76 0.44 1.21
CA SER A 208 -0.88 0.83 2.33
C SER A 208 -1.19 0.04 3.59
N ILE A 209 -2.46 -0.20 3.90
CA ILE A 209 -2.89 -1.00 5.06
C ILE A 209 -2.40 -2.45 4.92
N LEU A 210 -2.58 -3.07 3.75
CA LEU A 210 -2.11 -4.43 3.49
C LEU A 210 -0.59 -4.55 3.62
N ARG A 211 0.15 -3.57 3.07
CA ARG A 211 1.61 -3.51 3.20
C ARG A 211 2.04 -3.39 4.65
N ASP A 212 1.36 -2.56 5.45
CA ASP A 212 1.67 -2.40 6.87
C ASP A 212 1.39 -3.68 7.68
N VAL A 213 0.31 -4.39 7.35
CA VAL A 213 0.03 -5.73 7.92
C VAL A 213 1.16 -6.71 7.56
N CYS A 214 1.53 -6.76 6.27
CA CYS A 214 2.59 -7.66 5.80
C CYS A 214 3.94 -7.37 6.47
N ARG A 215 4.35 -6.11 6.54
CA ARG A 215 5.59 -5.70 7.23
C ARG A 215 5.58 -6.07 8.70
N ALA A 216 4.46 -5.87 9.39
CA ALA A 216 4.32 -6.31 10.77
C ALA A 216 4.49 -7.83 10.89
N CYS A 217 3.88 -8.62 9.99
CA CYS A 217 4.07 -10.07 9.95
C CYS A 217 5.52 -10.48 9.68
N ILE A 218 6.24 -9.80 8.77
CA ILE A 218 7.66 -10.07 8.48
C ILE A 218 8.53 -9.79 9.72
N VAL A 219 8.33 -8.63 10.37
CA VAL A 219 9.06 -8.26 11.59
C VAL A 219 8.82 -9.29 12.69
N ILE A 220 7.57 -9.70 12.90
CA ILE A 220 7.24 -10.71 13.91
C ILE A 220 7.86 -12.07 13.53
N ARG A 221 7.72 -12.52 12.28
CA ARG A 221 8.30 -13.78 11.79
C ARG A 221 9.80 -13.85 12.07
N ASN A 222 10.53 -12.78 11.79
CA ASN A 222 11.98 -12.71 12.01
C ASN A 222 12.40 -12.83 13.48
N SER A 223 11.47 -12.61 14.44
CA SER A 223 11.71 -12.81 15.87
C SER A 223 11.36 -14.21 16.38
N LEU A 224 10.79 -15.07 15.54
CA LEU A 224 10.33 -16.41 15.91
C LEU A 224 11.33 -17.51 15.53
N GLN A 225 11.16 -18.69 16.11
CA GLN A 225 11.94 -19.89 15.79
C GLN A 225 11.40 -20.57 14.53
N ALA A 226 12.28 -21.15 13.71
CA ALA A 226 11.92 -21.71 12.40
C ALA A 226 10.85 -22.80 12.40
N ASN A 227 10.79 -23.61 13.46
CA ASN A 227 9.89 -24.77 13.53
C ASN A 227 8.57 -24.47 14.26
N SER A 228 8.19 -23.20 14.38
CA SER A 228 7.00 -22.80 15.13
C SER A 228 5.78 -22.67 14.20
N ASP A 229 4.62 -23.15 14.63
CA ASP A 229 3.36 -23.05 13.86
C ASP A 229 2.99 -21.59 13.54
N GLN A 230 3.42 -20.66 14.39
CA GLN A 230 3.28 -19.23 14.17
C GLN A 230 3.98 -18.75 12.89
N VAL A 231 5.16 -19.28 12.56
CA VAL A 231 5.88 -18.94 11.32
C VAL A 231 5.07 -19.35 10.10
N ILE A 232 4.47 -20.55 10.14
CA ILE A 232 3.62 -21.07 9.06
C ILE A 232 2.41 -20.14 8.86
N GLN A 233 1.73 -19.76 9.94
CA GLN A 233 0.57 -18.87 9.89
C GLN A 233 0.93 -17.48 9.32
N LEU A 234 2.07 -16.91 9.73
CA LEU A 234 2.53 -15.63 9.17
C LEU A 234 2.90 -15.75 7.69
N ASN A 235 3.54 -16.85 7.30
CA ASN A 235 3.90 -17.11 5.90
C ASN A 235 2.66 -17.23 5.00
N ILE A 236 1.56 -17.79 5.50
CA ILE A 236 0.27 -17.78 4.78
C ILE A 236 -0.17 -16.33 4.51
N ILE A 237 -0.21 -15.47 5.54
CA ILE A 237 -0.64 -14.08 5.40
C ILE A 237 0.26 -13.28 4.45
N ILE A 238 1.58 -13.42 4.60
CA ILE A 238 2.59 -12.75 3.75
C ILE A 238 2.45 -13.22 2.29
N THR A 239 2.23 -14.51 2.06
CA THR A 239 2.03 -15.06 0.71
C THR A 239 0.77 -14.50 0.07
N ILE A 240 -0.34 -14.42 0.82
CA ILE A 240 -1.57 -13.82 0.32
C ILE A 240 -1.31 -12.36 -0.11
N ILE A 241 -0.70 -11.54 0.74
CA ILE A 241 -0.48 -10.11 0.46
C ILE A 241 0.48 -9.92 -0.72
N SER A 242 1.57 -10.67 -0.76
CA SER A 242 2.57 -10.52 -1.82
C SER A 242 2.10 -11.04 -3.18
N HIS A 243 1.46 -12.21 -3.24
CA HIS A 243 1.10 -12.86 -4.50
C HIS A 243 -0.32 -12.54 -4.96
N CYS A 244 -1.30 -12.51 -4.05
CA CYS A 244 -2.69 -12.30 -4.44
C CYS A 244 -3.05 -10.82 -4.62
N PHE A 245 -2.34 -9.91 -3.94
CA PHE A 245 -2.55 -8.47 -3.99
C PHE A 245 -1.42 -7.71 -4.71
N GLY A 246 -0.53 -8.43 -5.40
CA GLY A 246 0.50 -7.86 -6.27
C GLY A 246 1.62 -7.10 -5.56
N GLN A 247 1.82 -7.33 -4.25
CA GLN A 247 2.90 -6.71 -3.47
C GLN A 247 4.14 -7.60 -3.42
N SER A 248 4.65 -7.98 -4.60
CA SER A 248 5.72 -8.99 -4.75
C SER A 248 7.07 -8.57 -4.17
N ASP A 249 7.25 -7.28 -3.88
CA ASP A 249 8.41 -6.70 -3.20
C ASP A 249 8.47 -7.05 -1.71
N LEU A 250 7.35 -7.49 -1.11
CA LEU A 250 7.25 -7.86 0.30
C LEU A 250 7.38 -9.39 0.49
N LYS A 251 8.58 -9.91 0.73
CA LYS A 251 8.82 -11.35 1.03
C LYS A 251 9.74 -11.54 2.21
#